data_AF-A0A1X0DBG1-F1
#
_entry.id   AF-A0A1X0DBG1-F1
#
_cell.length_a   1.000
_cell.length_b   1.000
_cell.length_c   1.000
_cell.angle_alpha   90.00
_cell.angle_beta   90.00
_cell.angle_gamma   90.00
#
_symmetry.space_group_name_H-M   'P 1'
#
loop_
_entity.id
_entity.type
_entity.pdbx_description
1 polymer ?
#
loop_
_entity_poly.entity_id
_entity_poly.type
_entity_poly.pdbx_seq_one_letter_code
_entity_poly.pdbx_strand_id
1 'polypeptide(L)'
;MTIRVPRRSTIALATAGALASTGTAYLGARNLLVGQAAHTRTVIPKAWDIPPRADGVYTRGGGPAQRWQRGMSVDLHLMIFGDSTATGYGCMSAEQVPGVLIARGLAERTGKRIRLSTKAIVGATSKGVSGQVDAMFVAGPPPDVAVLILGANDVTALNGISQSAQRLALTVRRLRARGAIVVVGTCPDLGVITAIPQPLRSLAHARTSQLARAQAAAVRGAGGVPVPLAQLLAPQFRAEPALMFSADGYHPSAAAYALAADALLHALSEKLEGPVVDVPAGAGTPVLGEAHTRLSVMSRLWRRPLAGVPAPSASRPVGSD
;
A
#
# COMPACT_ATOMS: atom_id res chain seq x y z
N MET A 1 21.98 -33.71 -61.85
CA MET A 1 22.83 -32.90 -60.95
C MET A 1 22.03 -32.59 -59.69
N THR A 2 22.10 -33.46 -58.68
CA THR A 2 21.30 -33.39 -57.45
C THR A 2 22.13 -32.80 -56.32
N ILE A 3 21.86 -31.54 -55.97
CA ILE A 3 22.56 -30.83 -54.89
C ILE A 3 22.04 -31.36 -53.55
N ARG A 4 22.89 -32.10 -52.82
CA ARG A 4 22.64 -32.47 -51.42
C ARG A 4 22.99 -31.28 -50.52
N VAL A 5 21.97 -30.65 -49.95
CA VAL A 5 22.14 -29.64 -48.88
C VAL A 5 22.52 -30.35 -47.58
N PRO A 6 23.59 -29.95 -46.86
CA PRO A 6 24.02 -30.62 -45.64
C PRO A 6 23.05 -30.36 -44.49
N ARG A 7 22.60 -31.44 -43.84
CA ARG A 7 21.66 -31.48 -42.68
C ARG A 7 22.04 -30.58 -41.48
N ARG A 8 23.27 -30.06 -41.41
CA ARG A 8 23.73 -29.19 -40.32
C ARG A 8 23.23 -27.74 -40.46
N SER A 9 22.98 -27.28 -41.68
CA SER A 9 22.50 -25.90 -41.93
C SER A 9 21.02 -25.71 -41.61
N THR A 10 20.22 -26.77 -41.70
CA THR A 10 18.77 -26.73 -41.43
C THR A 10 18.46 -26.62 -39.94
N ILE A 11 19.29 -27.22 -39.07
CA ILE A 11 19.12 -27.18 -37.62
C ILE A 11 19.48 -25.80 -37.07
N ALA A 12 20.54 -25.16 -37.57
CA ALA A 12 20.95 -23.81 -37.17
C ALA A 12 19.94 -22.72 -37.59
N LEU A 13 19.28 -22.90 -38.75
CA LEU A 13 18.24 -21.98 -39.23
C LEU A 13 16.92 -22.15 -38.45
N ALA A 14 16.58 -23.38 -38.04
CA ALA A 14 15.40 -23.66 -37.24
C ALA A 14 15.52 -23.14 -35.80
N THR A 15 16.69 -23.25 -35.15
CA THR A 15 16.92 -22.65 -33.82
C THR A 15 17.01 -21.12 -33.87
N ALA A 16 17.61 -20.53 -34.91
CA ALA A 16 17.59 -19.08 -35.12
C ALA A 16 16.16 -18.56 -35.39
N GLY A 17 15.35 -19.28 -36.18
CA GLY A 17 13.95 -18.94 -36.44
C GLY A 17 13.04 -19.07 -35.21
N ALA A 18 13.27 -20.08 -34.35
CA ALA A 18 12.53 -20.25 -33.10
C ALA A 18 12.92 -19.22 -32.03
N LEU A 19 14.21 -18.83 -31.94
CA LEU A 19 14.68 -17.76 -31.05
C LEU A 19 14.28 -16.37 -31.55
N ALA A 20 14.27 -16.16 -32.88
CA ALA A 20 13.78 -14.92 -33.48
C ALA A 20 12.26 -14.79 -33.33
N SER A 21 11.48 -15.87 -33.45
CA SER A 21 10.02 -15.84 -33.28
C SER A 21 9.60 -15.67 -31.81
N THR A 22 10.33 -16.25 -30.86
CA THR A 22 10.12 -15.98 -29.43
C THR A 22 10.57 -14.58 -29.02
N GLY A 23 11.68 -14.08 -29.58
CA GLY A 23 12.17 -12.72 -29.36
C GLY A 23 11.19 -11.65 -29.89
N THR A 24 10.67 -11.82 -31.09
CA THR A 24 9.68 -10.89 -31.68
C THR A 24 8.33 -10.97 -30.98
N ALA A 25 7.86 -12.16 -30.60
CA ALA A 25 6.63 -12.32 -29.81
C ALA A 25 6.77 -11.67 -28.43
N TYR A 26 7.91 -11.85 -27.74
CA TYR A 26 8.19 -11.22 -26.46
C TYR A 26 8.22 -9.70 -26.57
N LEU A 27 8.94 -9.15 -27.56
CA LEU A 27 9.01 -7.71 -27.80
C LEU A 27 7.63 -7.14 -28.17
N GLY A 28 6.85 -7.86 -28.98
CA GLY A 28 5.47 -7.51 -29.33
C GLY A 28 4.56 -7.44 -28.10
N ALA A 29 4.56 -8.48 -27.26
CA ALA A 29 3.80 -8.51 -26.02
C ALA A 29 4.24 -7.40 -25.05
N ARG A 30 5.54 -7.17 -24.91
CA ARG A 30 6.08 -6.07 -24.09
C ARG A 30 5.61 -4.71 -24.61
N ASN A 31 5.71 -4.47 -25.91
CA ASN A 31 5.30 -3.19 -26.51
C ASN A 31 3.79 -2.96 -26.36
N LEU A 32 2.97 -4.00 -26.51
CA LEU A 32 1.54 -3.95 -26.24
C LEU A 32 1.27 -3.54 -24.79
N LEU A 33 1.90 -4.20 -23.81
CA LEU A 33 1.73 -3.88 -22.39
C LEU A 33 2.19 -2.45 -22.05
N VAL A 34 3.31 -2.00 -22.63
CA VAL A 34 3.81 -0.63 -22.46
C VAL A 34 2.83 0.38 -23.07
N GLY A 35 2.31 0.10 -24.26
CA GLY A 35 1.29 0.93 -24.92
C GLY A 35 0.00 1.01 -24.11
N GLN A 36 -0.47 -0.13 -23.58
CA GLN A 36 -1.63 -0.18 -22.69
C GLN A 36 -1.40 0.61 -21.40
N ALA A 37 -0.23 0.47 -20.77
CA ALA A 37 0.09 1.23 -19.57
C ALA A 37 0.17 2.74 -19.84
N ALA A 38 0.68 3.14 -21.01
CA ALA A 38 0.70 4.54 -21.42
C ALA A 38 -0.72 5.08 -21.64
N HIS A 39 -1.57 4.34 -22.35
CA HIS A 39 -2.97 4.71 -22.57
C HIS A 39 -3.78 4.77 -21.26
N THR A 40 -3.60 3.78 -20.37
CA THR A 40 -4.25 3.80 -19.05
C THR A 40 -3.88 5.04 -18.24
N ARG A 41 -2.64 5.55 -18.35
CA ARG A 41 -2.22 6.80 -17.68
C ARG A 41 -2.84 8.07 -18.28
N THR A 42 -3.40 8.01 -19.49
CA THR A 42 -4.13 9.14 -20.08
C THR A 42 -5.62 9.10 -19.73
N VAL A 43 -6.17 7.90 -19.48
CA VAL A 43 -7.59 7.70 -19.15
C VAL A 43 -7.84 7.81 -17.65
N ILE A 44 -6.98 7.21 -16.82
CA ILE A 44 -7.10 7.29 -15.36
C ILE A 44 -6.54 8.63 -14.92
N PRO A 45 -7.37 9.50 -14.31
CA PRO A 45 -6.91 10.81 -13.90
C PRO A 45 -5.89 10.69 -12.77
N LYS A 46 -4.98 11.66 -12.73
CA LYS A 46 -4.04 11.79 -11.63
C LYS A 46 -4.76 12.35 -10.41
N ALA A 47 -4.42 11.81 -9.24
CA ALA A 47 -4.96 12.25 -7.98
C ALA A 47 -4.28 13.54 -7.52
N TRP A 48 -4.91 14.69 -7.78
CA TRP A 48 -4.40 16.02 -7.39
C TRP A 48 -5.22 16.67 -6.28
N ASP A 49 -6.45 16.21 -6.08
CA ASP A 49 -7.33 16.80 -5.09
C ASP A 49 -6.83 16.49 -3.70
N ILE A 50 -6.96 17.47 -2.81
CA ILE A 50 -6.66 17.29 -1.40
C ILE A 50 -7.84 16.52 -0.79
N PRO A 51 -7.65 15.28 -0.30
CA PRO A 51 -8.75 14.52 0.29
C PRO A 51 -9.31 15.26 1.51
N PRO A 52 -10.61 15.10 1.81
CA PRO A 52 -11.22 15.70 2.99
C PRO A 52 -10.43 15.36 4.26
N ARG A 53 -10.13 16.39 5.07
CA ARG A 53 -9.44 16.21 6.36
C ARG A 53 -10.46 16.11 7.48
N ALA A 54 -10.32 15.07 8.30
CA ALA A 54 -11.30 14.76 9.35
C ALA A 54 -10.63 14.36 10.68
N ASP A 55 -9.37 14.73 10.90
CA ASP A 55 -8.69 14.44 12.16
C ASP A 55 -9.39 15.18 13.32
N GLY A 56 -9.67 14.46 14.40
CA GLY A 56 -10.48 14.97 15.50
C GLY A 56 -10.79 13.92 16.55
N VAL A 57 -11.73 14.24 17.45
CA VAL A 57 -12.24 13.34 18.47
C VAL A 57 -13.68 12.97 18.14
N TYR A 58 -13.93 11.66 18.21
CA TYR A 58 -15.21 11.02 17.92
C TYR A 58 -15.73 10.34 19.17
N THR A 59 -17.03 10.50 19.43
CA THR A 59 -17.71 9.96 20.60
C THR A 59 -18.93 9.16 20.18
N ARG A 60 -19.37 8.24 21.06
CA ARG A 60 -20.60 7.48 20.88
C ARG A 60 -21.81 8.41 20.69
N GLY A 61 -22.76 8.00 19.87
CA GLY A 61 -23.94 8.82 19.52
C GLY A 61 -23.67 9.89 18.45
N GLY A 62 -22.42 10.03 17.97
CA GLY A 62 -22.09 10.85 16.81
C GLY A 62 -21.88 12.34 17.10
N GLY A 63 -22.35 13.19 16.20
CA GLY A 63 -22.09 14.63 16.19
C GLY A 63 -20.87 15.04 15.33
N PRO A 64 -20.65 16.34 15.13
CA PRO A 64 -19.51 16.84 14.37
C PRO A 64 -18.20 16.47 15.06
N ALA A 65 -17.18 16.17 14.26
CA ALA A 65 -15.85 15.88 14.77
C ALA A 65 -15.33 17.07 15.61
N GLN A 66 -14.89 16.80 16.84
CA GLN A 66 -14.30 17.84 17.68
C GLN A 66 -12.82 17.96 17.35
N ARG A 67 -12.34 19.18 17.11
CA ARG A 67 -10.91 19.39 16.86
C ARG A 67 -10.11 18.96 18.08
N TRP A 68 -9.10 18.11 17.87
CA TRP A 68 -8.19 17.71 18.95
C TRP A 68 -7.42 18.92 19.52
N GLN A 69 -7.48 19.09 20.84
CA GLN A 69 -6.71 20.07 21.61
C GLN A 69 -5.93 19.38 22.72
N ARG A 70 -4.77 19.93 23.07
CA ARG A 70 -3.94 19.41 24.16
C ARG A 70 -4.71 19.52 25.49
N GLY A 71 -4.72 18.47 26.29
CA GLY A 71 -5.43 18.41 27.57
C GLY A 71 -6.83 17.81 27.49
N MET A 72 -7.38 17.60 26.29
CA MET A 72 -8.60 16.82 26.14
C MET A 72 -8.33 15.35 26.48
N SER A 73 -9.24 14.71 27.21
CA SER A 73 -9.13 13.29 27.51
C SER A 73 -9.69 12.47 26.35
N VAL A 74 -8.92 11.45 25.95
CA VAL A 74 -9.28 10.45 24.94
C VAL A 74 -8.92 9.09 25.48
N ASP A 75 -9.70 8.09 25.11
CA ASP A 75 -9.56 6.74 25.64
C ASP A 75 -8.83 5.82 24.65
N LEU A 76 -8.74 6.22 23.38
CA LEU A 76 -8.03 5.49 22.32
C LEU A 76 -7.56 6.45 21.22
N HIS A 77 -6.29 6.37 20.84
CA HIS A 77 -5.71 7.03 19.67
C HIS A 77 -5.62 6.09 18.47
N LEU A 78 -6.47 6.34 17.47
CA LEU A 78 -6.49 5.67 16.17
C LEU A 78 -5.65 6.47 15.17
N MET A 79 -4.71 5.79 14.52
CA MET A 79 -3.89 6.35 13.45
C MET A 79 -4.08 5.61 12.12
N ILE A 80 -4.34 6.36 11.05
CA ILE A 80 -4.46 5.84 9.68
C ILE A 80 -3.20 6.16 8.88
N PHE A 81 -2.62 5.14 8.24
CA PHE A 81 -1.48 5.27 7.34
C PHE A 81 -1.76 4.62 5.99
N GLY A 82 -1.00 5.03 4.96
CA GLY A 82 -1.06 4.39 3.66
C GLY A 82 -1.10 5.36 2.50
N ASP A 83 -1.83 4.96 1.46
CA ASP A 83 -1.90 5.66 0.18
C ASP A 83 -3.23 6.39 -0.04
N SER A 84 -3.64 6.60 -1.30
CA SER A 84 -4.89 7.30 -1.64
C SER A 84 -6.13 6.59 -1.12
N THR A 85 -6.10 5.26 -0.98
CA THR A 85 -7.20 4.51 -0.37
C THR A 85 -7.30 4.82 1.12
N ALA A 86 -6.16 4.90 1.82
CA ALA A 86 -6.15 5.28 3.24
C ALA A 86 -6.60 6.72 3.49
N THR A 87 -6.34 7.64 2.55
CA THR A 87 -6.83 9.02 2.64
C THR A 87 -8.33 9.16 2.37
N GLY A 88 -9.00 8.16 1.79
CA GLY A 88 -10.37 8.29 1.31
C GLY A 88 -10.48 9.07 0.01
N TYR A 89 -9.50 8.94 -0.90
CA TYR A 89 -9.56 9.62 -2.20
C TYR A 89 -10.80 9.15 -2.98
N GLY A 90 -11.59 10.08 -3.51
CA GLY A 90 -12.89 9.78 -4.13
C GLY A 90 -14.10 10.02 -3.21
N CYS A 91 -13.89 10.28 -1.91
CA CYS A 91 -14.93 10.79 -1.02
C CYS A 91 -15.26 12.26 -1.32
N MET A 92 -16.54 12.62 -1.22
CA MET A 92 -17.00 14.00 -1.40
C MET A 92 -17.05 14.78 -0.07
N SER A 93 -17.06 14.08 1.06
CA SER A 93 -17.09 14.70 2.38
C SER A 93 -16.20 13.98 3.40
N ALA A 94 -15.82 14.71 4.45
CA ALA A 94 -15.03 14.19 5.56
C ALA A 94 -15.69 13.00 6.27
N GLU A 95 -17.02 12.95 6.32
CA GLU A 95 -17.75 11.87 7.00
C GLU A 95 -17.66 10.52 6.28
N GLN A 96 -17.23 10.52 5.01
CA GLN A 96 -17.15 9.34 4.18
C GLN A 96 -15.76 8.69 4.18
N VAL A 97 -14.72 9.37 4.69
CA VAL A 97 -13.36 8.85 4.61
C VAL A 97 -13.17 7.66 5.56
N PRO A 98 -12.34 6.65 5.21
CA PRO A 98 -12.20 5.42 5.99
C PRO A 98 -11.87 5.65 7.46
N GLY A 99 -10.99 6.62 7.76
CA GLY A 99 -10.60 6.94 9.13
C GLY A 99 -11.79 7.34 10.01
N VAL A 100 -12.74 8.11 9.46
CA VAL A 100 -13.93 8.56 10.19
C VAL A 100 -14.90 7.42 10.40
N LEU A 101 -15.15 6.62 9.36
CA LEU A 101 -16.04 5.46 9.44
C LEU A 101 -15.55 4.48 10.51
N ILE A 102 -14.23 4.21 10.56
CA ILE A 102 -13.61 3.37 11.58
C ILE A 102 -13.69 4.04 12.97
N ALA A 103 -13.37 5.33 13.09
CA ALA A 103 -13.39 6.03 14.37
C ALA A 103 -14.79 6.08 14.99
N ARG A 104 -15.82 6.40 14.19
CA ARG A 104 -17.22 6.38 14.63
C ARG A 104 -17.67 4.98 14.99
N GLY A 105 -17.35 3.98 14.17
CA GLY A 105 -17.66 2.59 14.45
C GLY A 105 -17.02 2.07 15.75
N LEU A 106 -15.76 2.42 16.01
CA LEU A 106 -15.09 2.11 17.27
C LEU A 106 -15.75 2.82 18.46
N ALA A 107 -16.05 4.11 18.33
CA ALA A 107 -16.70 4.89 19.40
C ALA A 107 -18.07 4.28 19.76
N GLU A 108 -18.83 3.87 18.74
CA GLU A 108 -20.15 3.27 18.94
C GLU A 108 -20.06 1.90 19.61
N ARG A 109 -19.16 1.02 19.15
CA ARG A 109 -19.01 -0.34 19.69
C ARG A 109 -18.40 -0.38 21.09
N THR A 110 -17.44 0.51 21.37
CA THR A 110 -16.67 0.46 22.61
C THR A 110 -17.10 1.48 23.66
N GLY A 111 -17.90 2.48 23.28
CA GLY A 111 -18.24 3.63 24.12
C GLY A 111 -17.06 4.58 24.39
N LYS A 112 -15.86 4.29 23.86
CA LYS A 112 -14.64 5.09 24.05
C LYS A 112 -14.65 6.36 23.20
N ARG A 113 -13.95 7.39 23.68
CA ARG A 113 -13.65 8.60 22.91
C ARG A 113 -12.42 8.37 22.07
N ILE A 114 -12.62 8.34 20.75
CA ILE A 114 -11.61 7.97 19.77
C ILE A 114 -10.98 9.24 19.20
N ARG A 115 -9.68 9.42 19.43
CA ARG A 115 -8.87 10.40 18.68
C ARG A 115 -8.48 9.79 17.35
N LEU A 116 -8.95 10.36 16.25
CA LEU A 116 -8.50 10.02 14.90
C LEU A 116 -7.32 10.92 14.50
N SER A 117 -6.30 10.32 13.92
CA SER A 117 -5.26 11.03 13.19
C SER A 117 -4.95 10.32 11.88
N THR A 118 -4.63 11.08 10.84
CA THR A 118 -4.37 10.54 9.50
C THR A 118 -3.03 11.03 8.99
N LYS A 119 -2.16 10.07 8.65
CA LYS A 119 -0.86 10.29 8.01
C LYS A 119 -0.72 9.44 6.76
N ALA A 120 -1.76 9.41 5.94
CA ALA A 120 -1.72 8.80 4.61
C ALA A 120 -1.34 9.82 3.54
N ILE A 121 -0.64 9.37 2.49
CA ILE A 121 -0.14 10.22 1.40
C ILE A 121 -0.52 9.57 0.07
N VAL A 122 -1.25 10.31 -0.76
CA VAL A 122 -1.60 9.87 -2.12
C VAL A 122 -0.35 9.42 -2.89
N GLY A 123 -0.41 8.25 -3.52
CA GLY A 123 0.70 7.67 -4.27
C GLY A 123 1.80 7.02 -3.41
N ALA A 124 1.65 6.99 -2.08
CA ALA A 124 2.60 6.30 -1.22
C ALA A 124 2.71 4.82 -1.57
N THR A 125 3.93 4.30 -1.46
CA THR A 125 4.23 2.86 -1.59
C THR A 125 4.76 2.34 -0.26
N SER A 126 5.00 1.03 -0.17
CA SER A 126 5.70 0.39 0.94
C SER A 126 7.05 1.04 1.30
N LYS A 127 7.70 1.76 0.37
CA LYS A 127 8.92 2.53 0.64
C LYS A 127 8.64 3.76 1.52
N GLY A 128 7.55 4.47 1.26
CA GLY A 128 7.22 5.74 1.90
C GLY A 128 6.45 5.63 3.22
N VAL A 129 5.74 4.51 3.45
CA VAL A 129 4.91 4.35 4.67
C VAL A 129 5.73 4.37 5.96
N SER A 130 7.02 3.97 5.90
CA SER A 130 7.94 4.06 7.04
C SER A 130 8.13 5.51 7.50
N GLY A 131 8.30 6.45 6.58
CA GLY A 131 8.43 7.88 6.86
C GLY A 131 7.15 8.50 7.42
N GLN A 132 5.97 7.99 7.05
CA GLN A 132 4.70 8.41 7.68
C GLN A 132 4.66 8.05 9.17
N VAL A 133 5.13 6.85 9.52
CA VAL A 133 5.24 6.39 10.91
C VAL A 133 6.31 7.15 11.67
N ASP A 134 7.45 7.46 11.05
CA ASP A 134 8.50 8.29 11.65
C ASP A 134 7.98 9.68 12.00
N ALA A 135 7.32 10.34 11.05
CA ALA A 135 6.72 11.65 11.26
C ALA A 135 5.66 11.64 12.37
N MET A 136 4.92 10.54 12.51
CA MET A 136 3.97 10.36 13.61
C MET A 136 4.69 10.28 14.97
N PHE A 137 5.73 9.47 15.11
CA PHE A 137 6.47 9.33 16.37
C PHE A 137 7.17 10.62 16.78
N VAL A 138 7.54 11.48 15.83
CA VAL A 138 8.06 12.82 16.12
C VAL A 138 6.95 13.75 16.64
N ALA A 139 5.74 13.63 16.10
CA ALA A 139 4.63 14.52 16.42
C ALA A 139 3.98 14.23 17.79
N GLY A 140 4.16 13.04 18.35
CA GLY A 140 3.54 12.70 19.63
C GLY A 140 3.73 11.24 20.06
N PRO A 141 2.99 10.80 21.11
CA PRO A 141 3.05 9.43 21.59
C PRO A 141 2.60 8.43 20.51
N PRO A 142 3.03 7.15 20.63
CA PRO A 142 2.57 6.09 19.75
C PRO A 142 1.04 5.92 19.84
N PRO A 143 0.37 5.52 18.75
CA PRO A 143 -1.06 5.26 18.77
C PRO A 143 -1.36 3.94 19.48
N ASP A 144 -2.55 3.83 20.06
CA ASP A 144 -3.08 2.58 20.59
C ASP A 144 -3.47 1.63 19.46
N VAL A 145 -3.97 2.18 18.35
CA VAL A 145 -4.42 1.44 17.18
C VAL A 145 -3.87 2.09 15.90
N ALA A 146 -3.30 1.28 15.01
CA ALA A 146 -2.87 1.70 13.69
C ALA A 146 -3.54 0.87 12.59
N VAL A 147 -4.12 1.56 11.61
CA VAL A 147 -4.68 0.94 10.40
C VAL A 147 -3.83 1.37 9.20
N LEU A 148 -3.35 0.40 8.42
CA LEU A 148 -2.58 0.64 7.20
C LEU A 148 -3.38 0.16 5.99
N ILE A 149 -3.56 1.01 4.97
CA ILE A 149 -4.19 0.62 3.70
C ILE A 149 -3.28 1.05 2.56
N LEU A 150 -2.61 0.09 1.94
CA LEU A 150 -1.68 0.34 0.83
C LEU A 150 -1.38 -0.93 0.02
N GLY A 151 -1.01 -0.73 -1.24
CA GLY A 151 -0.37 -1.78 -2.04
C GLY A 151 -0.56 -1.63 -3.55
N ALA A 152 -1.63 -0.97 -3.99
CA ALA A 152 -1.86 -0.72 -5.41
C ALA A 152 -0.68 0.03 -6.05
N ASN A 153 -0.15 1.04 -5.34
CA ASN A 153 0.98 1.83 -5.82
C ASN A 153 2.30 1.04 -5.89
N ASP A 154 2.48 -0.01 -5.10
CA ASP A 154 3.63 -0.91 -5.25
C ASP A 154 3.56 -1.69 -6.56
N VAL A 155 2.37 -2.09 -6.99
CA VAL A 155 2.15 -2.77 -8.26
C VAL A 155 2.32 -1.80 -9.43
N THR A 156 1.73 -0.60 -9.38
CA THR A 156 1.82 0.38 -10.47
C THR A 156 3.24 0.95 -10.62
N ALA A 157 4.00 1.07 -9.54
CA ALA A 157 5.42 1.44 -9.54
C ALA A 157 6.35 0.25 -9.88
N LEU A 158 5.81 -0.94 -10.12
CA LEU A 158 6.55 -2.18 -10.40
C LEU A 158 7.60 -2.52 -9.32
N ASN A 159 7.29 -2.23 -8.06
CA ASN A 159 8.11 -2.66 -6.93
C ASN A 159 8.09 -4.19 -6.80
N GLY A 160 9.18 -4.77 -6.31
CA GLY A 160 9.27 -6.21 -6.04
C GLY A 160 8.33 -6.63 -4.92
N ILE A 161 7.52 -7.66 -5.17
CA ILE A 161 6.42 -8.08 -4.28
C ILE A 161 6.92 -8.46 -2.88
N SER A 162 7.92 -9.34 -2.80
CA SER A 162 8.48 -9.78 -1.52
C SER A 162 9.11 -8.61 -0.76
N GLN A 163 9.80 -7.71 -1.47
CA GLN A 163 10.42 -6.52 -0.87
C GLN A 163 9.35 -5.55 -0.34
N SER A 164 8.25 -5.37 -1.06
CA SER A 164 7.14 -4.53 -0.61
C SER A 164 6.44 -5.11 0.63
N ALA A 165 6.19 -6.41 0.65
CA ALA A 165 5.64 -7.10 1.83
C ALA A 165 6.60 -7.04 3.04
N GLN A 166 7.91 -7.22 2.82
CA GLN A 166 8.94 -7.12 3.87
C GLN A 166 8.99 -5.73 4.49
N ARG A 167 8.96 -4.67 3.66
CA ARG A 167 8.92 -3.28 4.15
C ARG A 167 7.68 -3.01 4.99
N LEU A 168 6.52 -3.49 4.55
CA LEU A 168 5.29 -3.38 5.33
C LEU A 168 5.40 -4.11 6.66
N ALA A 169 5.94 -5.32 6.68
CA ALA A 169 6.15 -6.09 7.91
C ALA A 169 7.13 -5.39 8.88
N LEU A 170 8.16 -4.71 8.37
CA LEU A 170 9.03 -3.87 9.21
C LEU A 170 8.25 -2.72 9.86
N THR A 171 7.40 -2.03 9.10
CA THR A 171 6.53 -0.98 9.63
C THR A 171 5.58 -1.51 10.70
N VAL A 172 4.94 -2.66 10.45
CA VAL A 172 4.06 -3.33 11.41
C VAL A 172 4.81 -3.69 12.70
N ARG A 173 6.01 -4.30 12.60
CA ARG A 173 6.83 -4.61 13.78
C ARG A 173 7.17 -3.37 14.59
N ARG A 174 7.50 -2.25 13.94
CA ARG A 174 7.82 -1.00 14.65
C ARG A 174 6.64 -0.44 15.43
N LEU A 175 5.43 -0.50 14.86
CA LEU A 175 4.21 -0.10 15.56
C LEU A 175 3.86 -1.05 16.71
N ARG A 176 3.93 -2.37 16.46
CA ARG A 176 3.72 -3.41 17.50
C ARG A 176 4.71 -3.29 18.66
N ALA A 177 5.98 -3.00 18.38
CA ALA A 177 7.01 -2.78 19.39
C ALA A 177 6.74 -1.56 20.29
N ARG A 178 5.83 -0.67 19.88
CA ARG A 178 5.34 0.46 20.68
C ARG A 178 3.97 0.19 21.33
N GLY A 179 3.49 -1.05 21.30
CA GLY A 179 2.24 -1.47 21.93
C GLY A 179 0.99 -1.35 21.04
N ALA A 180 1.08 -0.71 19.88
CA ALA A 180 -0.10 -0.48 19.02
C ALA A 180 -0.73 -1.79 18.54
N ILE A 181 -2.05 -1.91 18.53
CA ILE A 181 -2.76 -2.92 17.73
C ILE A 181 -2.66 -2.50 16.26
N VAL A 182 -2.25 -3.42 15.38
CA VAL A 182 -2.00 -3.08 13.96
C VAL A 182 -2.87 -3.92 13.05
N VAL A 183 -3.73 -3.26 12.26
CA VAL A 183 -4.57 -3.87 11.24
C VAL A 183 -4.15 -3.35 9.87
N VAL A 184 -4.11 -4.24 8.88
CA VAL A 184 -3.65 -3.90 7.52
C VAL A 184 -4.68 -4.33 6.49
N GLY A 185 -5.28 -3.37 5.80
CA GLY A 185 -5.99 -3.63 4.56
C GLY A 185 -4.99 -3.98 3.45
N THR A 186 -4.95 -5.25 3.06
CA THR A 186 -3.99 -5.72 2.03
C THR A 186 -4.36 -5.18 0.65
N CYS A 187 -3.40 -5.23 -0.28
CA CYS A 187 -3.48 -4.72 -1.64
C CYS A 187 -4.85 -5.04 -2.29
N PRO A 188 -5.57 -4.03 -2.81
CA PRO A 188 -6.84 -4.26 -3.51
C PRO A 188 -6.61 -4.91 -4.88
N ASP A 189 -7.67 -5.46 -5.46
CA ASP A 189 -7.63 -6.11 -6.78
C ASP A 189 -7.78 -5.09 -7.92
N LEU A 190 -6.66 -4.69 -8.55
CA LEU A 190 -6.71 -3.81 -9.74
C LEU A 190 -7.34 -4.49 -10.97
N GLY A 191 -7.59 -5.80 -10.93
CA GLY A 191 -8.31 -6.54 -11.96
C GLY A 191 -9.78 -6.10 -12.12
N VAL A 192 -10.36 -5.42 -11.13
CA VAL A 192 -11.74 -4.94 -11.18
C VAL A 192 -11.89 -3.61 -11.94
N ILE A 193 -10.78 -2.94 -12.27
CA ILE A 193 -10.81 -1.65 -12.97
C ILE A 193 -10.97 -1.88 -14.47
N THR A 194 -12.14 -1.55 -14.99
CA THR A 194 -12.48 -1.83 -16.39
C THR A 194 -11.72 -0.96 -17.40
N ALA A 195 -11.28 0.24 -16.98
CA ALA A 195 -10.45 1.15 -17.76
C ALA A 195 -9.04 0.59 -18.07
N ILE A 196 -8.60 -0.46 -17.36
CA ILE A 196 -7.36 -1.17 -17.71
C ILE A 196 -7.70 -2.20 -18.80
N PRO A 197 -7.09 -2.13 -20.00
CA PRO A 197 -7.39 -3.05 -21.09
C PRO A 197 -6.74 -4.43 -20.87
N GLN A 198 -7.24 -5.45 -21.57
CA GLN A 198 -6.60 -6.76 -21.62
C GLN A 198 -5.47 -6.79 -22.66
N PRO A 199 -4.32 -7.44 -22.39
CA PRO A 199 -4.06 -8.36 -21.27
C PRO A 199 -3.49 -7.70 -20.00
N LEU A 200 -3.23 -6.38 -20.00
CA LEU A 200 -2.65 -5.69 -18.85
C LEU A 200 -3.48 -5.85 -17.57
N ARG A 201 -4.81 -5.83 -17.67
CA ARG A 201 -5.72 -6.01 -16.52
C ARG A 201 -5.56 -7.37 -15.84
N SER A 202 -5.46 -8.45 -16.60
CA SER A 202 -5.18 -9.79 -16.04
C SER A 202 -3.81 -9.85 -15.36
N LEU A 203 -2.80 -9.17 -15.90
CA LEU A 203 -1.48 -9.09 -15.25
C LEU A 203 -1.54 -8.26 -13.95
N ALA A 204 -2.28 -7.15 -13.96
CA ALA A 204 -2.49 -6.32 -12.77
C ALA A 204 -3.17 -7.13 -11.66
N HIS A 205 -4.26 -7.85 -11.98
CA HIS A 205 -4.95 -8.77 -11.07
C HIS A 205 -4.00 -9.81 -10.46
N ALA A 206 -3.17 -10.46 -11.29
CA ALA A 206 -2.24 -11.47 -10.82
C ALA A 206 -1.20 -10.87 -9.84
N ARG A 207 -0.66 -9.69 -10.17
CA ARG A 207 0.33 -9.01 -9.33
C ARG A 207 -0.24 -8.50 -8.02
N THR A 208 -1.42 -7.89 -8.03
CA THR A 208 -2.10 -7.43 -6.80
C THR A 208 -2.47 -8.60 -5.91
N SER A 209 -3.00 -9.69 -6.48
CA SER A 209 -3.32 -10.91 -5.74
C SER A 209 -2.09 -11.55 -5.10
N GLN A 210 -0.96 -11.57 -5.82
CA GLN A 210 0.30 -12.06 -5.27
C GLN A 210 0.83 -11.15 -4.16
N LEU A 211 0.75 -9.83 -4.33
CA LEU A 211 1.15 -8.87 -3.29
C LEU A 211 0.26 -8.98 -2.05
N ALA A 212 -1.06 -9.07 -2.21
CA ALA A 212 -2.01 -9.21 -1.10
C ALA A 212 -1.70 -10.46 -0.25
N ARG A 213 -1.44 -11.61 -0.89
CA ARG A 213 -1.02 -12.84 -0.18
C ARG A 213 0.30 -12.66 0.56
N ALA A 214 1.30 -12.06 -0.08
CA ALA A 214 2.60 -11.80 0.53
C ALA A 214 2.49 -10.84 1.72
N GLN A 215 1.70 -9.77 1.59
CA GLN A 215 1.39 -8.85 2.69
C GLN A 215 0.68 -9.60 3.82
N ALA A 216 -0.33 -10.42 3.53
CA ALA A 216 -1.05 -11.15 4.57
C ALA A 216 -0.12 -12.06 5.40
N ALA A 217 0.76 -12.82 4.75
CA ALA A 217 1.74 -13.64 5.45
C ALA A 217 2.73 -12.79 6.27
N ALA A 218 3.28 -11.73 5.68
CA ALA A 218 4.28 -10.88 6.32
C ALA A 218 3.73 -10.06 7.49
N VAL A 219 2.48 -9.58 7.38
CA VAL A 219 1.76 -8.86 8.44
C VAL A 219 1.47 -9.78 9.62
N ARG A 220 0.97 -11.00 9.38
CA ARG A 220 0.76 -12.00 10.45
C ARG A 220 2.06 -12.32 11.17
N GLY A 221 3.13 -12.59 10.42
CA GLY A 221 4.46 -12.86 10.99
C GLY A 221 5.06 -11.67 11.75
N ALA A 222 4.60 -10.45 11.49
CA ALA A 222 4.97 -9.25 12.22
C ALA A 222 4.08 -8.96 13.44
N GLY A 223 3.09 -9.81 13.73
CA GLY A 223 2.15 -9.65 14.84
C GLY A 223 1.00 -8.67 14.56
N GLY A 224 0.76 -8.31 13.30
CA GLY A 224 -0.42 -7.54 12.88
C GLY A 224 -1.54 -8.44 12.33
N VAL A 225 -2.69 -7.84 12.05
CA VAL A 225 -3.86 -8.52 11.49
C VAL A 225 -4.09 -8.07 10.05
N PRO A 226 -3.90 -8.93 9.04
CA PRO A 226 -4.24 -8.58 7.67
C PRO A 226 -5.74 -8.78 7.40
N VAL A 227 -6.33 -7.81 6.71
CA VAL A 227 -7.71 -7.86 6.19
C VAL A 227 -7.65 -7.95 4.66
N PRO A 228 -8.17 -9.03 4.05
CA PRO A 228 -8.01 -9.31 2.64
C PRO A 228 -8.98 -8.48 1.76
N LEU A 229 -8.78 -7.17 1.69
CA LEU A 229 -9.68 -6.24 0.98
C LEU A 229 -9.96 -6.65 -0.47
N ALA A 230 -8.96 -7.15 -1.20
CA ALA A 230 -9.17 -7.67 -2.55
C ALA A 230 -10.23 -8.78 -2.61
N GLN A 231 -10.20 -9.73 -1.68
CA GLN A 231 -11.17 -10.84 -1.66
C GLN A 231 -12.55 -10.38 -1.21
N LEU A 232 -12.59 -9.48 -0.23
CA LEU A 232 -13.85 -9.02 0.38
C LEU A 232 -14.63 -8.06 -0.51
N LEU A 233 -13.95 -7.22 -1.30
CA LEU A 233 -14.59 -6.14 -2.05
C LEU A 233 -14.72 -6.43 -3.55
N ALA A 234 -13.85 -7.26 -4.12
CA ALA A 234 -13.85 -7.49 -5.57
C ALA A 234 -15.18 -8.02 -6.13
N PRO A 235 -15.98 -8.88 -5.45
CA PRO A 235 -17.30 -9.27 -5.94
C PRO A 235 -18.22 -8.07 -6.17
N GLN A 236 -18.31 -7.15 -5.22
CA GLN A 236 -19.14 -5.95 -5.29
C GLN A 236 -18.65 -4.99 -6.36
N PHE A 237 -17.32 -4.79 -6.47
CA PHE A 237 -16.75 -3.98 -7.55
C PHE A 237 -17.07 -4.52 -8.96
N ARG A 238 -17.18 -5.85 -9.12
CA ARG A 238 -17.56 -6.46 -10.41
C ARG A 238 -19.07 -6.39 -10.66
N ALA A 239 -19.88 -6.54 -9.61
CA ALA A 239 -21.33 -6.52 -9.72
C ALA A 239 -21.86 -5.09 -9.95
N GLU A 240 -21.35 -4.11 -9.22
CA GLU A 240 -21.88 -2.75 -9.18
C GLU A 240 -20.76 -1.69 -9.35
N PRO A 241 -20.00 -1.71 -10.46
CA PRO A 241 -18.85 -0.80 -10.64
C PRO A 241 -19.23 0.68 -10.57
N ALA A 242 -20.42 1.06 -11.04
CA ALA A 242 -20.91 2.43 -11.01
C ALA A 242 -21.17 2.95 -9.58
N LEU A 243 -21.49 2.06 -8.64
CA LEU A 243 -21.64 2.39 -7.22
C LEU A 243 -20.29 2.36 -6.49
N MET A 244 -19.42 1.42 -6.87
CA MET A 244 -18.20 1.10 -6.12
C MET A 244 -16.99 1.96 -6.48
N PHE A 245 -16.94 2.51 -7.69
CA PHE A 245 -15.91 3.48 -8.09
C PHE A 245 -16.37 4.92 -7.90
N SER A 246 -15.43 5.80 -7.58
CA SER A 246 -15.64 7.24 -7.59
C SER A 246 -15.80 7.75 -9.03
N ALA A 247 -16.05 9.05 -9.20
CA ALA A 247 -16.21 9.68 -10.52
C ALA A 247 -15.00 9.50 -11.45
N ASP A 248 -13.82 9.19 -10.90
CA ASP A 248 -12.62 8.90 -11.69
C ASP A 248 -12.55 7.49 -12.30
N GLY A 249 -13.49 6.60 -11.94
CA GLY A 249 -13.51 5.22 -12.41
C GLY A 249 -12.34 4.36 -11.93
N TYR A 250 -11.59 4.80 -10.91
CA TYR A 250 -10.39 4.15 -10.42
C TYR A 250 -10.35 4.02 -8.90
N HIS A 251 -10.55 5.11 -8.16
CA HIS A 251 -10.56 5.08 -6.70
C HIS A 251 -11.91 4.57 -6.16
N PRO A 252 -11.92 3.97 -4.96
CA PRO A 252 -13.16 3.58 -4.30
C PRO A 252 -14.10 4.78 -4.07
N SER A 253 -15.40 4.54 -4.21
CA SER A 253 -16.44 5.49 -3.78
C SER A 253 -16.63 5.47 -2.25
N ALA A 254 -17.44 6.39 -1.74
CA ALA A 254 -17.86 6.38 -0.34
C ALA A 254 -18.52 5.04 0.08
N ALA A 255 -19.30 4.40 -0.79
CA ALA A 255 -19.92 3.10 -0.50
C ALA A 255 -18.87 1.99 -0.38
N ALA A 256 -17.88 1.98 -1.27
CA ALA A 256 -16.79 1.02 -1.20
C ALA A 256 -15.91 1.24 0.04
N TYR A 257 -15.67 2.49 0.44
CA TYR A 257 -14.98 2.79 1.70
C TYR A 257 -15.75 2.36 2.93
N ALA A 258 -17.08 2.44 2.93
CA ALA A 258 -17.90 1.91 4.02
C ALA A 258 -17.74 0.39 4.19
N LEU A 259 -17.76 -0.36 3.09
CA LEU A 259 -17.51 -1.81 3.12
C LEU A 259 -16.09 -2.14 3.60
N ALA A 260 -15.08 -1.39 3.14
CA ALA A 260 -13.71 -1.56 3.60
C ALA A 260 -13.56 -1.25 5.09
N ALA A 261 -14.17 -0.16 5.55
CA ALA A 261 -14.13 0.28 6.94
C ALA A 261 -14.81 -0.73 7.87
N ASP A 262 -15.95 -1.30 7.48
CA ASP A 262 -16.64 -2.32 8.27
C ASP A 262 -15.79 -3.59 8.44
N ALA A 263 -15.16 -4.07 7.37
CA ALA A 263 -14.26 -5.22 7.44
C ALA A 263 -13.03 -4.96 8.34
N LEU A 264 -12.46 -3.75 8.27
CA LEU A 264 -11.34 -3.35 9.13
C LEU A 264 -11.78 -3.18 10.59
N LEU A 265 -12.96 -2.62 10.82
CA LEU A 265 -13.56 -2.42 12.14
C LEU A 265 -13.84 -3.76 12.83
N HIS A 266 -14.36 -4.74 12.10
CA HIS A 266 -14.57 -6.09 12.62
C HIS A 266 -13.27 -6.69 13.16
N ALA A 267 -12.19 -6.64 12.38
CA ALA A 267 -10.87 -7.13 12.80
C ALA A 267 -10.28 -6.34 14.00
N LEU A 268 -10.61 -5.06 14.14
CA LEU A 268 -10.21 -4.24 15.28
C LEU A 268 -10.98 -4.60 16.54
N SER A 269 -12.30 -4.75 16.45
CA SER A 269 -13.16 -5.14 17.59
C SER A 269 -12.70 -6.47 18.19
N GLU A 270 -12.46 -7.49 17.36
CA GLU A 270 -11.96 -8.79 17.84
C GLU A 270 -10.64 -8.68 18.63
N LYS A 271 -9.77 -7.73 18.27
CA LYS A 271 -8.50 -7.49 18.98
C LYS A 271 -8.63 -6.65 20.23
N LEU A 272 -9.61 -5.76 20.29
CA LEU A 272 -9.88 -4.92 21.46
C LEU A 272 -10.68 -5.68 22.54
N GLU A 273 -11.47 -6.68 22.15
CA GLU A 273 -12.28 -7.51 23.06
C GLU A 273 -11.54 -8.77 23.54
N GLY A 274 -10.41 -9.13 22.91
CA GLY A 274 -9.60 -10.27 23.34
C GLY A 274 -8.93 -10.05 24.71
N PRO A 275 -8.63 -11.12 25.47
CA PRO A 275 -8.00 -11.00 26.79
C PRO A 275 -6.67 -10.24 26.67
N VAL A 276 -6.54 -9.16 27.45
CA VAL A 276 -5.31 -8.40 27.59
C VAL A 276 -4.30 -9.32 28.25
N VAL A 277 -3.42 -9.92 27.44
CA VAL A 277 -2.21 -10.54 27.98
C VAL A 277 -1.32 -9.38 28.40
N ASP A 278 -1.34 -9.06 29.69
CA ASP A 278 -0.30 -8.25 30.32
C ASP A 278 1.03 -8.96 30.08
N VAL A 279 1.79 -8.48 29.09
CA VAL A 279 3.20 -8.82 28.98
C VAL A 279 3.90 -7.92 30.00
N PRO A 280 4.52 -8.47 31.06
CA PRO A 280 5.23 -7.66 32.03
C PRO A 280 6.32 -6.87 31.32
N ALA A 281 6.41 -5.58 31.64
CA ALA A 281 7.49 -4.74 31.18
C ALA A 281 8.83 -5.28 31.73
N GLY A 282 9.67 -5.80 30.83
CA GLY A 282 11.09 -6.00 31.06
C GLY A 282 11.52 -7.41 31.47
N ALA A 283 12.10 -8.14 30.50
CA ALA A 283 13.19 -9.07 30.76
C ALA A 283 14.01 -9.29 29.49
N GLY A 284 15.27 -8.86 29.52
CA GLY A 284 16.37 -9.46 28.76
C GLY A 284 16.61 -8.95 27.34
N THR A 285 17.71 -8.22 27.16
CA THR A 285 18.41 -8.07 25.87
C THR A 285 18.83 -9.47 25.37
N PRO A 286 18.40 -9.94 24.19
CA PRO A 286 18.93 -11.18 23.64
C PRO A 286 20.33 -10.90 23.08
N VAL A 287 21.33 -11.56 23.66
CA VAL A 287 22.68 -11.64 23.10
C VAL A 287 22.60 -12.42 21.78
N LEU A 288 22.95 -11.77 20.67
CA LEU A 288 23.04 -12.39 19.35
C LEU A 288 24.28 -13.32 19.31
N GLY A 289 24.04 -14.62 19.25
CA GLY A 289 25.08 -15.63 19.00
C GLY A 289 25.55 -15.60 17.54
N GLU A 290 26.86 -15.62 17.36
CA GLU A 290 27.56 -15.74 16.08
C GLU A 290 27.28 -17.09 15.40
N ALA A 291 26.35 -17.14 14.45
CA ALA A 291 26.26 -18.26 13.52
C ALA A 291 25.47 -17.92 12.24
N HIS A 292 25.87 -16.86 11.51
CA HIS A 292 25.44 -16.69 10.12
C HIS A 292 26.58 -16.13 9.27
N THR A 293 27.37 -17.04 8.72
CA THR A 293 28.25 -16.75 7.58
C THR A 293 28.01 -17.79 6.50
N ARG A 294 28.02 -17.33 5.25
CA ARG A 294 27.94 -18.08 3.97
C ARG A 294 26.52 -18.24 3.40
N LEU A 295 26.16 -17.30 2.51
CA LEU A 295 26.11 -17.54 1.06
C LEU A 295 25.65 -16.24 0.37
N SER A 296 26.62 -15.43 -0.03
CA SER A 296 26.45 -14.28 -0.92
C SER A 296 27.27 -14.54 -2.18
N VAL A 297 26.63 -15.11 -3.19
CA VAL A 297 27.09 -15.03 -4.59
C VAL A 297 25.83 -15.06 -5.45
N MET A 298 25.55 -13.94 -6.16
CA MET A 298 24.74 -13.80 -7.39
C MET A 298 24.00 -12.44 -7.46
N SER A 299 24.73 -11.32 -7.31
CA SER A 299 24.21 -10.00 -7.67
C SER A 299 25.31 -9.07 -8.21
N ARG A 300 25.89 -9.46 -9.36
CA ARG A 300 26.75 -8.57 -10.17
C ARG A 300 26.34 -8.57 -11.64
N LEU A 301 25.10 -8.20 -11.90
CA LEU A 301 24.66 -7.68 -13.19
C LEU A 301 23.65 -6.59 -12.83
N TRP A 302 23.55 -5.51 -13.60
CA TRP A 302 22.66 -4.36 -13.35
C TRP A 302 23.18 -3.28 -12.37
N ARG A 303 24.37 -2.72 -12.63
CA ARG A 303 24.67 -1.32 -12.27
C ARG A 303 24.38 -0.43 -13.48
N ARG A 304 23.64 0.65 -13.27
CA ARG A 304 23.50 1.78 -14.21
C ARG A 304 24.49 2.89 -13.82
N PRO A 305 25.01 3.70 -14.76
CA PRO A 305 25.93 4.79 -14.45
C PRO A 305 25.21 5.95 -13.75
N LEU A 306 25.87 6.56 -12.76
CA LEU A 306 25.47 7.81 -12.11
C LEU A 306 25.82 8.98 -13.04
N ALA A 307 24.83 9.77 -13.45
CA ALA A 307 25.05 11.07 -14.08
C ALA A 307 25.28 12.11 -12.97
N GLY A 308 26.42 12.79 -13.00
CA GLY A 308 26.77 13.86 -12.08
C GLY A 308 25.96 15.12 -12.36
N VAL A 309 25.46 15.74 -11.29
CA VAL A 309 24.92 17.11 -11.30
C VAL A 309 25.95 17.98 -10.59
N PRO A 310 26.49 19.05 -11.22
CA PRO A 310 27.35 19.99 -10.51
C PRO A 310 26.50 20.97 -9.70
N ALA A 311 26.92 21.21 -8.46
CA ALA A 311 26.37 22.26 -7.60
C ALA A 311 26.93 23.63 -8.02
N PRO A 312 26.14 24.72 -8.04
CA PRO A 312 26.69 26.06 -8.15
C PRO A 312 27.04 26.60 -6.76
N SER A 313 28.34 26.79 -6.53
CA SER A 313 28.89 27.67 -5.49
C SER A 313 29.08 29.07 -6.07
N ALA A 314 28.50 30.10 -5.44
CA ALA A 314 29.13 31.42 -5.28
C ALA A 314 28.24 32.34 -4.45
N SER A 315 28.71 32.66 -3.25
CA SER A 315 28.35 33.84 -2.45
C SER A 315 28.70 35.13 -3.20
N ARG A 316 27.85 36.16 -3.09
CA ARG A 316 28.22 37.56 -3.36
C ARG A 316 27.85 38.45 -2.17
N PRO A 317 28.62 39.53 -1.92
CA PRO A 317 28.66 40.24 -0.65
C PRO A 317 27.54 41.28 -0.52
N VAL A 318 27.23 41.60 0.73
CA VAL A 318 26.39 42.72 1.14
C VAL A 318 27.12 44.02 0.81
N GLY A 319 26.48 44.87 0.01
CA GLY A 319 26.87 46.28 -0.18
C GLY A 319 25.80 47.16 0.46
N SER A 320 26.25 48.04 1.34
CA SER A 320 25.51 49.16 1.93
C SER A 320 25.21 50.23 0.87
N ASP A 321 23.96 50.68 0.83
CA ASP A 321 23.53 52.09 0.93
C ASP A 321 21.99 52.14 1.07
#